data_AF-A0A4Y6UZE9-F1
#
_entry.id   AF-A0A4Y6UZE9-F1
#
_cell.length_a   1.000
_cell.length_b   1.000
_cell.length_c   1.000
_cell.angle_alpha   90.00
_cell.angle_beta   90.00
_cell.angle_gamma   90.00
#
_symmetry.space_group_name_H-M   'P 1'
#
loop_
_entity.id
_entity.type
_entity.pdbx_description
1 polymer ?
#
loop_
_entity_poly.entity_id
_entity_poly.type
_entity_poly.pdbx_seq_one_letter_code
_entity_poly.pdbx_strand_id
1 'polypeptide(L)'
;MNVHVPDNARRDLALVGCPDCAFRFETPNYRLGMQQRCPECAAAIKPKYVRRAQDAGYSLSYHTFLQLLTMRPYRDEIAPLIEGWFGYRTEYRGRTPVVSNAAGRTVDLEQMHEMIQTSSRWQEILYWKAGKFFR
;
A
#
# COMPACT_ATOMS: atom_id res chain seq x y z
N MET A 1 -10.61 3.62 18.89
CA MET A 1 -10.60 2.48 17.95
C MET A 1 -9.18 1.93 17.93
N ASN A 2 -8.96 0.74 18.48
CA ASN A 2 -7.65 0.10 18.46
C ASN A 2 -7.43 -0.49 17.08
N VAL A 3 -6.60 0.17 16.26
CA VAL A 3 -6.14 -0.36 14.99
C VAL A 3 -5.28 -1.57 15.30
N HIS A 4 -5.72 -2.77 14.89
CA HIS A 4 -4.88 -3.96 15.00
C HIS A 4 -3.72 -3.80 14.01
N VAL A 5 -2.55 -3.48 14.54
CA VAL A 5 -1.31 -3.40 13.77
C VAL A 5 -0.69 -4.79 13.78
N PRO A 6 -0.55 -5.47 12.62
CA PRO A 6 0.15 -6.76 12.56
C PRO A 6 1.56 -6.63 13.14
N ASP A 7 2.08 -7.64 13.84
CA ASP A 7 3.39 -7.54 14.52
C ASP A 7 4.55 -7.22 13.56
N ASN A 8 4.41 -7.59 12.28
CA ASN A 8 5.37 -7.27 11.22
C ASN A 8 5.40 -5.77 10.88
N ALA A 9 4.28 -5.05 11.07
CA ALA A 9 4.15 -3.62 10.82
C ALA A 9 4.77 -2.76 11.93
N ARG A 10 5.06 -3.32 13.12
CA ARG A 10 5.79 -2.61 14.17
C ARG A 10 7.28 -2.39 13.86
N ARG A 11 7.86 -3.14 12.92
CA ARG A 11 9.30 -3.09 12.58
C ARG A 11 9.60 -2.28 11.31
N ASP A 12 8.59 -1.92 10.53
CA ASP A 12 8.73 -1.19 9.27
C ASP A 12 8.10 0.21 9.36
N LEU A 13 8.70 1.06 10.19
CA LEU A 13 8.29 2.44 10.35
C LEU A 13 9.09 3.35 9.41
N ALA A 14 8.40 4.30 8.81
CA ALA A 14 8.95 5.38 8.03
C ALA A 14 8.74 6.70 8.78
N LEU A 15 9.80 7.50 8.87
CA LEU A 15 9.68 8.89 9.31
C LEU A 15 9.07 9.70 8.16
N VAL A 16 8.07 10.53 8.46
CA VAL A 16 7.40 11.41 7.49
C VAL A 16 7.24 12.81 8.05
N GLY A 17 7.17 13.81 7.16
CA GLY A 17 6.90 15.20 7.52
C GLY A 17 5.55 15.66 7.01
N CYS A 18 4.79 16.37 7.85
CA CYS A 18 3.58 17.08 7.42
C CYS A 18 3.98 18.30 6.57
N PRO A 19 3.47 18.46 5.33
CA PRO A 19 3.75 19.64 4.51
C PRO A 19 3.16 20.94 5.09
N ASP A 20 2.12 20.85 5.92
CA ASP A 20 1.37 22.02 6.38
C ASP A 20 1.93 22.61 7.68
N CYS A 21 2.39 21.76 8.62
CA CYS A 21 2.92 22.20 9.92
C CYS A 21 4.37 21.79 10.19
N ALA A 22 5.04 21.15 9.24
CA ALA A 22 6.40 20.62 9.35
C ALA A 22 6.64 19.58 10.47
N PHE A 23 5.61 19.18 11.22
CA PHE A 23 5.69 18.14 12.25
C PHE A 23 6.16 16.81 11.64
N ARG A 24 7.07 16.13 12.33
CA ARG A 24 7.63 14.84 11.91
C ARG A 24 7.09 13.73 12.79
N PHE A 25 6.65 12.65 12.19
CA PHE A 25 6.08 11.51 12.90
C PHE A 25 6.37 10.19 12.17
N GLU A 26 6.24 9.09 12.88
CA GLU A 26 6.42 7.74 12.33
C GLU A 26 5.10 7.18 11.82
N THR A 27 5.14 6.54 10.66
CA THR A 27 4.01 5.78 10.10
C THR A 27 4.51 4.43 9.61
N PRO A 28 3.70 3.36 9.65
CA PRO A 28 4.02 2.13 8.95
C PRO A 28 4.30 2.39 7.46
N ASN A 29 5.33 1.77 6.91
CA ASN A 29 5.80 1.97 5.54
C ASN A 29 4.71 1.68 4.49
N TYR A 30 3.87 0.67 4.71
CA TYR A 30 2.77 0.37 3.80
C TYR A 30 1.79 1.54 3.63
N ARG A 31 1.65 2.41 4.64
CA ARG A 31 0.75 3.56 4.55
C ARG A 31 1.31 4.75 3.77
N LEU A 32 2.57 4.69 3.32
CA LEU A 32 3.16 5.76 2.52
C LEU A 32 2.43 5.87 1.17
N GLY A 33 1.99 7.09 0.84
CA GLY A 33 1.17 7.38 -0.33
C GLY A 33 -0.35 7.28 -0.11
N MET A 34 -0.81 6.73 1.01
CA MET A 34 -2.22 6.74 1.42
C MET A 34 -2.63 8.08 2.01
N GLN A 35 -3.94 8.37 2.02
CA GLN A 35 -4.47 9.54 2.72
C GLN A 35 -4.48 9.30 4.23
N GLN A 36 -3.86 10.22 4.97
CA GLN A 36 -3.75 10.17 6.43
C GLN A 36 -4.03 11.54 7.04
N ARG A 37 -4.24 11.59 8.36
CA ARG A 37 -4.29 12.86 9.11
C ARG A 37 -2.98 13.09 9.84
N CYS A 38 -2.45 14.31 9.76
CA CYS A 38 -1.35 14.72 10.61
C CYS A 38 -1.76 14.62 12.09
N PRO A 39 -0.95 14.00 12.97
CA PRO A 39 -1.29 13.89 14.39
C PRO A 39 -1.26 15.25 15.12
N GLU A 40 -0.53 16.24 14.59
CA GLU A 40 -0.39 17.57 15.20
C GLU A 40 -1.46 18.54 14.72
N CYS A 41 -1.55 18.79 13.41
CA CYS A 41 -2.46 19.80 12.85
C CYS A 41 -3.76 19.23 12.25
N ALA A 42 -3.98 17.91 12.33
CA ALA A 42 -5.13 17.20 11.76
C ALA A 42 -5.32 17.32 10.23
N ALA A 43 -4.42 18.01 9.52
CA ALA A 43 -4.49 18.18 8.07
C ALA A 43 -4.50 16.83 7.34
N ALA A 44 -5.28 16.74 6.27
CA ALA A 44 -5.29 15.58 5.39
C ALA A 44 -4.04 15.62 4.49
N ILE A 45 -3.16 14.65 4.67
CA ILE A 45 -1.86 14.57 4.00
C ILE A 45 -1.70 13.24 3.29
N LYS A 46 -0.88 13.22 2.23
CA LYS A 46 -0.38 12.00 1.60
C LYS A 46 1.12 11.92 1.87
N PRO A 47 1.55 11.19 2.92
CA PRO A 47 2.93 11.21 3.35
C PRO A 47 3.85 10.72 2.23
N LYS A 48 4.86 11.54 1.93
CA LYS A 48 5.95 11.18 1.03
C LYS A 48 7.17 10.80 1.87
N TYR A 49 7.97 9.91 1.31
CA TYR A 49 9.13 9.29 1.95
C TYR A 49 10.11 10.30 2.55
N VAL A 50 10.63 10.06 3.77
CA VAL A 50 11.79 10.80 4.31
C VAL A 50 12.96 9.86 4.61
N ARG A 51 12.75 8.66 5.19
CA ARG A 51 13.81 7.65 5.44
C ARG A 51 13.24 6.24 5.73
N ARG A 52 13.87 5.16 5.22
CA ARG A 52 13.54 3.74 5.59
C ARG A 52 14.26 3.32 6.86
N ALA A 53 13.61 2.52 7.69
CA ALA A 53 14.31 1.61 8.60
C ALA A 53 14.98 0.48 7.79
N GLN A 54 16.17 0.02 8.22
CA GLN A 54 16.93 -1.02 7.50
C GLN A 54 16.28 -2.41 7.56
N ASP A 55 15.35 -2.63 8.49
CA ASP A 55 14.70 -3.93 8.75
C ASP A 55 13.21 -3.96 8.36
N ALA A 56 12.86 -3.15 7.37
CA ALA A 56 11.55 -3.19 6.73
C ALA A 56 11.29 -4.59 6.16
N GLY A 57 10.41 -5.36 6.79
CA GLY A 57 10.04 -6.70 6.34
C GLY A 57 9.40 -6.72 4.95
N TYR A 58 8.47 -7.63 4.70
CA TYR A 58 7.84 -7.75 3.37
C TYR A 58 6.78 -6.67 3.06
N SER A 59 6.77 -5.54 3.76
CA SER A 59 5.77 -4.49 3.53
C SER A 59 6.17 -3.61 2.34
N LEU A 60 5.19 -3.29 1.49
CA LEU A 60 5.35 -2.40 0.35
C LEU A 60 4.56 -1.13 0.58
N SER A 61 5.11 0.03 0.21
CA SER A 61 4.34 1.28 0.20
C SER A 61 3.15 1.18 -0.75
N TYR A 62 2.07 1.93 -0.45
CA TYR A 62 0.94 2.04 -1.35
C TYR A 62 1.33 2.58 -2.74
N HIS A 63 2.32 3.49 -2.80
CA HIS A 63 2.85 3.96 -4.07
C HIS A 63 3.43 2.82 -4.92
N THR A 64 4.28 1.98 -4.31
CA THR A 64 4.86 0.80 -4.98
C THR A 64 3.77 -0.18 -5.40
N PHE A 65 2.77 -0.41 -4.55
CA PHE A 65 1.62 -1.25 -4.88
C PHE A 65 0.86 -0.73 -6.11
N LEU A 66 0.61 0.57 -6.21
CA LEU A 66 -0.01 1.17 -7.39
C LEU A 66 0.86 1.04 -8.64
N GLN A 67 2.18 1.18 -8.53
CA GLN A 67 3.09 0.96 -9.66
C GLN A 67 2.99 -0.48 -10.19
N LEU A 68 2.99 -1.47 -9.28
CA LEU A 68 2.81 -2.88 -9.64
C LEU A 68 1.47 -3.15 -10.35
N LEU A 69 0.40 -2.49 -9.92
CA LEU A 69 -0.91 -2.61 -10.53
C LEU A 69 -1.03 -1.90 -11.89
N THR A 70 -0.21 -0.90 -12.17
CA THR A 70 -0.39 -0.03 -13.36
C THR A 70 0.61 -0.31 -14.47
N MET A 71 1.81 -0.79 -14.15
CA MET A 71 2.91 -0.95 -15.11
C MET A 71 2.98 -2.36 -15.69
N ARG A 72 3.17 -2.48 -17.01
CA ARG A 72 3.50 -3.75 -17.67
C ARG A 72 5.00 -4.06 -17.55
N PRO A 73 5.40 -5.36 -17.49
CA PRO A 73 4.55 -6.55 -17.51
C PRO A 73 3.87 -6.89 -16.16
N TYR A 74 4.30 -6.23 -15.08
CA TYR A 74 3.95 -6.58 -13.70
C TYR A 74 2.45 -6.63 -13.43
N ARG A 75 1.68 -5.69 -13.97
CA ARG A 75 0.22 -5.68 -13.81
C ARG A 75 -0.43 -6.98 -14.28
N ASP A 76 0.13 -7.62 -15.32
CA ASP A 76 -0.40 -8.84 -15.92
C ASP A 76 -0.13 -10.06 -14.99
N GLU A 77 0.82 -9.95 -14.06
CA GLU A 77 1.07 -10.93 -13.00
C GLU A 77 0.36 -10.60 -11.69
N ILE A 78 0.25 -9.32 -11.33
CA ILE A 78 -0.27 -8.88 -10.03
C ILE A 78 -1.80 -8.83 -10.01
N ALA A 79 -2.45 -8.39 -11.09
CA ALA A 79 -3.91 -8.34 -11.12
C ALA A 79 -4.55 -9.73 -10.89
N PRO A 80 -4.13 -10.82 -11.56
CA PRO A 80 -4.69 -12.15 -11.30
C PRO A 80 -4.51 -12.64 -9.86
N LEU A 81 -3.42 -12.25 -9.18
CA LEU A 81 -3.21 -12.59 -7.77
C LEU A 81 -4.25 -11.92 -6.89
N ILE A 82 -4.48 -10.63 -7.09
CA ILE A 82 -5.46 -9.85 -6.33
C ILE A 82 -6.88 -10.37 -6.60
N GLU A 83 -7.21 -10.63 -7.86
CA GLU A 83 -8.49 -11.23 -8.23
C GLU A 83 -8.69 -12.59 -7.53
N GLY A 84 -7.66 -13.43 -7.50
CA GLY A 84 -7.69 -14.73 -6.82
C GLY A 84 -7.77 -14.64 -5.29
N TRP A 85 -7.17 -13.62 -4.66
CA TRP A 85 -7.22 -13.45 -3.21
C TRP A 85 -8.57 -12.94 -2.70
N PHE A 86 -9.20 -12.06 -3.45
CA PHE A 86 -10.40 -11.35 -2.99
C PHE A 86 -11.68 -11.74 -3.75
N GLY A 87 -11.58 -12.51 -4.84
CA GLY A 87 -12.69 -12.73 -5.76
C GLY A 87 -13.12 -11.46 -6.47
N TYR A 88 -12.17 -10.54 -6.69
CA TYR A 88 -12.41 -9.27 -7.36
C TYR A 88 -12.18 -9.38 -8.86
N ARG A 89 -12.55 -8.34 -9.60
CA ARG A 89 -12.21 -8.14 -11.00
C ARG A 89 -11.49 -6.82 -11.16
N THR A 90 -10.39 -6.83 -11.91
CA THR A 90 -9.59 -5.65 -12.24
C THR A 90 -9.81 -5.28 -13.69
N GLU A 91 -10.33 -4.09 -13.93
CA GLU A 91 -10.44 -3.48 -15.25
C GLU A 91 -9.49 -2.28 -15.35
N TYR A 92 -9.14 -1.89 -16.58
CA TYR A 92 -8.23 -0.77 -16.80
C TYR A 92 -8.88 0.29 -17.67
N ARG A 93 -8.94 1.52 -17.16
CA ARG A 93 -9.27 2.71 -17.93
C ARG A 93 -7.97 3.42 -18.28
N GLY A 94 -7.39 3.05 -19.42
CA GLY A 94 -6.04 3.46 -19.78
C GLY A 94 -4.99 2.83 -18.86
N ARG A 95 -4.32 3.66 -18.04
CA ARG A 95 -3.37 3.20 -17.00
C ARG A 95 -3.98 3.07 -15.61
N THR A 96 -5.22 3.52 -15.42
CA THR A 96 -5.87 3.53 -14.10
C THR A 96 -6.61 2.22 -13.86
N PRO A 97 -6.25 1.45 -12.82
CA PRO A 97 -7.00 0.26 -12.44
C PRO A 97 -8.33 0.66 -11.78
N VAL A 98 -9.39 -0.04 -12.16
CA VAL A 98 -10.70 0.01 -11.52
C VAL A 98 -10.98 -1.41 -11.03
N VAL A 99 -10.98 -1.59 -9.72
CA VAL A 99 -11.21 -2.91 -9.09
C VAL A 99 -12.63 -2.95 -8.55
N SER A 100 -13.34 -4.03 -8.86
CA SER A 100 -14.71 -4.25 -8.44
C SER A 100 -14.86 -5.59 -7.73
N ASN A 101 -15.71 -5.64 -6.71
CA ASN A 101 -16.04 -6.89 -6.03
C ASN A 101 -17.05 -7.74 -6.83
N ALA A 102 -17.41 -8.92 -6.32
CA ALA A 102 -18.37 -9.82 -6.96
C ALA A 102 -19.77 -9.20 -7.17
N ALA A 103 -20.14 -8.18 -6.39
CA ALA A 103 -21.39 -7.43 -6.55
C ALA A 103 -21.27 -6.26 -7.56
N GLY A 104 -20.13 -6.12 -8.25
CA GLY A 104 -19.87 -5.05 -9.22
C GLY A 104 -19.58 -3.69 -8.60
N ARG A 105 -19.37 -3.60 -7.28
CA ARG A 105 -19.07 -2.33 -6.60
C ARG A 105 -17.58 -2.05 -6.65
N THR A 106 -17.22 -0.81 -6.98
CA THR A 106 -15.83 -0.34 -6.95
C THR A 106 -15.27 -0.47 -5.54
N VAL A 107 -14.05 -1.00 -5.46
CA VAL A 107 -13.28 -1.19 -4.24
C VAL A 107 -12.26 -0.06 -4.09
N ASP A 108 -12.09 0.43 -2.87
CA ASP A 108 -11.03 1.36 -2.52
C ASP A 108 -9.68 0.62 -2.50
N LEU A 109 -8.76 1.06 -3.37
CA LEU A 109 -7.43 0.47 -3.49
C LEU A 109 -6.56 0.70 -2.25
N GLU A 110 -6.78 1.79 -1.50
CA GLU A 110 -6.09 2.03 -0.23
C GLU A 110 -6.54 0.99 0.81
N GLN A 111 -7.84 0.76 0.93
CA GLN A 111 -8.40 -0.26 1.82
C GLN A 111 -7.94 -1.67 1.42
N MET A 112 -7.95 -1.99 0.12
CA MET A 112 -7.45 -3.27 -0.38
C MET A 112 -5.97 -3.47 -0.06
N HIS A 113 -5.16 -2.42 -0.19
CA HIS A 113 -3.76 -2.45 0.18
C HIS A 113 -3.56 -2.71 1.68
N GLU A 114 -4.35 -2.07 2.55
CA GLU A 114 -4.34 -2.35 4.00
C GLU A 114 -4.74 -3.79 4.32
N MET A 115 -5.77 -4.33 3.67
CA MET A 115 -6.18 -5.72 3.85
C MET A 115 -5.06 -6.70 3.48
N ILE A 116 -4.27 -6.39 2.45
CA ILE A 116 -3.11 -7.22 2.10
C ILE A 116 -2.09 -7.27 3.25
N GLN A 117 -1.93 -6.18 4.01
CA GLN A 117 -1.00 -6.11 5.13
C GLN A 117 -1.41 -6.97 6.32
N THR A 118 -2.64 -7.49 6.36
CA THR A 118 -3.04 -8.43 7.42
C THR A 118 -2.66 -9.88 7.11
N SER A 119 -2.13 -10.16 5.91
CA SER A 119 -1.69 -11.49 5.47
C SER A 119 -0.20 -11.51 5.14
N SER A 120 0.61 -12.16 6.00
CA SER A 120 2.07 -12.29 5.79
C SER A 120 2.40 -12.96 4.46
N ARG A 121 1.59 -13.95 4.04
CA ARG A 121 1.76 -14.66 2.76
C ARG A 121 1.55 -13.74 1.57
N TRP A 122 0.52 -12.89 1.60
CA TRP A 122 0.25 -11.98 0.48
C TRP A 122 1.29 -10.86 0.39
N GLN A 123 1.72 -10.34 1.55
CA GLN A 123 2.84 -9.39 1.64
C GLN A 123 4.11 -9.95 1.00
N GLU A 124 4.52 -11.16 1.41
CA GLU A 124 5.71 -11.80 0.87
C GLU A 124 5.61 -11.95 -0.66
N ILE A 125 4.50 -12.47 -1.18
CA ILE A 125 4.32 -12.65 -2.63
C ILE A 125 4.47 -11.33 -3.38
N LEU A 126 3.79 -10.25 -2.93
CA LEU A 126 3.92 -8.94 -3.59
C LEU A 126 5.34 -8.39 -3.45
N TYR A 127 5.95 -8.52 -2.28
CA TYR A 127 7.31 -8.03 -2.04
C TYR A 127 8.33 -8.69 -2.96
N TRP A 128 8.26 -10.02 -3.13
CA TRP A 128 9.13 -10.75 -4.05
C TRP A 128 8.93 -10.29 -5.50
N LYS A 129 7.68 -10.01 -5.91
CA LYS A 129 7.40 -9.46 -7.25
C LYS A 129 7.95 -8.04 -7.40
N ALA A 130 7.83 -7.20 -6.37
CA ALA A 130 8.43 -5.87 -6.34
C ALA A 130 9.96 -5.91 -6.37
N GLY A 131 10.59 -6.87 -5.68
CA GLY A 131 12.05 -7.05 -5.70
C GLY A 131 12.59 -7.38 -7.10
N LYS A 132 11.79 -8.03 -7.96
CA LYS A 132 12.11 -8.22 -9.38
C LYS A 132 11.90 -6.96 -10.23
N PHE A 133 11.14 -5.98 -9.74
CA PHE A 133 10.82 -4.73 -10.43
C PHE A 133 11.92 -3.67 -10.28
N PHE A 134 12.47 -3.50 -9.08
CA PHE A 134 13.43 -2.43 -8.76
C PHE A 134 14.91 -2.85 -8.84
N ARG A 135 15.19 -4.00 -9.47
CA ARG A 135 16.56 -4.49 -9.70
C ARG A 135 17.03 -4.22 -11.12
#